data_AF-A0A7V9BUR6-F1
#
_entry.id   AF-A0A7V9BUR6-F1
#
_cell.length_a   1.000
_cell.length_b   1.000
_cell.length_c   1.000
_cell.angle_alpha   90.00
_cell.angle_beta   90.00
_cell.angle_gamma   90.00
#
_symmetry.space_group_name_H-M   'P 1'
#
loop_
_entity.id
_entity.type
_entity.pdbx_description
1 polymer ?
#
loop_
_entity_poly.entity_id
_entity_poly.type
_entity_poly.pdbx_seq_one_letter_code
_entity_poly.pdbx_strand_id
1 'polypeptide(L)'
;NRGGGTVHPLETLDRLSGAARSRGMAAHLDGARAFNAVIASGVPLARRARGFDTVSFCFSKGLGAPVGSVLCGSKAHMSAARRVRKRLGGGMRQAGILAAGALHALEHHVDRLAEDHARARTLASGLRALGYTVTDPPTNLIFLETPDAPALQERLGAQGVLCFATGPGRLRLVTHLDVGDAAITEALGAFAALR
;
A
#
# COMPACT_ATOMS: atom_id res chain seq x y z
N ASN A 1 -3.40 5.40 -3.42
CA ASN A 1 -4.26 4.25 -2.99
C ASN A 1 -5.71 4.29 -3.47
N ARG A 2 -6.19 5.36 -4.15
CA ARG A 2 -7.58 5.38 -4.66
C ARG A 2 -7.84 4.34 -5.75
N GLY A 3 -6.80 3.92 -6.48
CA GLY A 3 -6.87 2.85 -7.46
C GLY A 3 -6.92 1.44 -6.84
N GLY A 4 -7.53 1.21 -5.68
CA GLY A 4 -7.84 -0.17 -5.26
C GLY A 4 -6.67 -1.04 -4.76
N GLY A 5 -5.45 -0.51 -4.65
CA GLY A 5 -4.25 -1.38 -4.53
C GLY A 5 -3.89 -2.11 -5.82
N THR A 6 -4.41 -1.62 -6.96
CA THR A 6 -4.17 -2.15 -8.29
C THR A 6 -2.69 -2.21 -8.62
N VAL A 7 -2.31 -3.31 -9.24
CA VAL A 7 -0.98 -3.53 -9.78
C VAL A 7 -0.98 -3.12 -11.24
N HIS A 8 -0.39 -1.98 -11.55
CA HIS A 8 -0.31 -1.51 -12.94
C HIS A 8 0.51 -2.50 -13.79
N PRO A 9 -0.01 -2.92 -14.97
CA PRO A 9 0.74 -3.73 -15.92
C PRO A 9 2.04 -3.03 -16.33
N LEU A 10 3.09 -3.80 -16.60
CA LEU A 10 4.38 -3.26 -17.02
C LEU A 10 4.26 -2.38 -18.28
N GLU A 11 3.51 -2.84 -19.27
CA GLU A 11 3.27 -2.10 -20.50
C GLU A 11 2.65 -0.72 -20.24
N THR A 12 1.76 -0.62 -19.24
CA THR A 12 1.19 0.68 -18.85
C THR A 12 2.27 1.59 -18.26
N LEU A 13 3.15 1.07 -17.40
CA LEU A 13 4.25 1.85 -16.83
C LEU A 13 5.27 2.30 -17.91
N ASP A 14 5.60 1.41 -18.84
CA ASP A 14 6.52 1.69 -19.94
C ASP A 14 5.92 2.75 -20.90
N ARG A 15 4.62 2.63 -21.23
CA ARG A 15 3.92 3.61 -22.06
C ARG A 15 3.83 4.99 -21.40
N LEU A 16 3.51 5.06 -20.11
CA LEU A 16 3.40 6.33 -19.38
C LEU A 16 4.76 7.03 -19.27
N SER A 17 5.80 6.29 -18.87
CA SER A 17 7.16 6.84 -18.77
C SER A 17 7.74 7.21 -20.13
N GLY A 18 7.46 6.43 -21.18
CA GLY A 18 7.82 6.74 -22.56
C GLY A 18 7.13 8.01 -23.08
N ALA A 19 5.83 8.18 -22.81
CA ALA A 19 5.07 9.35 -23.22
C ALA A 19 5.52 10.64 -22.52
N ALA A 20 5.94 10.56 -21.25
CA ALA A 20 6.55 11.68 -20.53
C ALA A 20 7.90 12.04 -21.15
N ARG A 21 8.76 11.04 -21.38
CA ARG A 21 10.08 11.22 -21.99
C ARG A 21 10.00 11.82 -23.39
N SER A 22 9.07 11.37 -24.22
CA SER A 22 8.88 11.90 -25.59
C SER A 22 8.46 13.37 -25.61
N ARG A 23 8.02 13.91 -24.46
CA ARG A 23 7.62 15.31 -24.27
C ARG A 23 8.63 16.10 -23.44
N GLY A 24 9.81 15.54 -23.16
CA GLY A 24 10.82 16.19 -22.32
C GLY A 24 10.39 16.34 -20.86
N MET A 25 9.40 15.59 -20.39
CA MET A 25 8.91 15.63 -19.00
C MET A 25 9.61 14.57 -18.15
N ALA A 26 9.93 14.94 -16.91
CA ALA A 26 10.38 13.98 -15.91
C ALA A 26 9.21 13.14 -15.39
N ALA A 27 9.47 11.87 -15.09
CA ALA A 27 8.50 10.93 -14.53
C ALA A 27 8.93 10.46 -13.14
N HIS A 28 8.00 10.55 -12.17
CA HIS A 28 8.16 10.00 -10.82
C HIS A 28 7.24 8.80 -10.61
N LEU A 29 7.77 7.73 -10.03
CA LEU A 29 6.97 6.60 -9.54
C LEU A 29 6.75 6.72 -8.02
N ASP A 30 5.53 7.05 -7.59
CA ASP A 30 5.11 6.88 -6.20
C ASP A 30 4.85 5.38 -5.95
N GLY A 31 5.84 4.75 -5.35
CA GLY A 31 5.84 3.34 -4.96
C GLY A 31 5.57 3.14 -3.49
N ALA A 32 4.71 3.94 -2.83
CA ALA A 32 4.40 3.76 -1.40
C ALA A 32 4.02 2.30 -1.02
N ARG A 33 3.49 1.51 -1.96
CA ARG A 33 3.27 0.05 -1.85
C ARG A 33 3.93 -0.74 -2.98
N ALA A 34 5.12 -0.32 -3.41
CA ALA A 34 5.86 -0.94 -4.51
C ALA A 34 6.05 -2.45 -4.31
N PHE A 35 6.38 -2.89 -3.08
CA PHE A 35 6.60 -4.31 -2.79
C PHE A 35 5.33 -5.15 -2.83
N ASN A 36 4.15 -4.59 -2.52
CA ASN A 36 2.88 -5.30 -2.80
C ASN A 36 2.73 -5.57 -4.31
N ALA A 37 3.09 -4.60 -5.16
CA ALA A 37 3.07 -4.80 -6.61
C ALA A 37 4.15 -5.78 -7.09
N VAL A 38 5.33 -5.80 -6.47
CA VAL A 38 6.38 -6.80 -6.75
C VAL A 38 5.85 -8.20 -6.48
N ILE A 39 5.35 -8.45 -5.26
CA ILE A 39 4.84 -9.76 -4.86
C ILE A 39 3.66 -10.20 -5.73
N ALA A 40 2.69 -9.31 -5.98
CA ALA A 40 1.51 -9.68 -6.76
C ALA A 40 1.79 -9.90 -8.26
N SER A 41 2.87 -9.34 -8.81
CA SER A 41 3.21 -9.52 -10.24
C SER A 41 4.41 -10.41 -10.52
N GLY A 42 5.20 -10.77 -9.51
CA GLY A 42 6.48 -11.45 -9.67
C GLY A 42 7.57 -10.60 -10.36
N VAL A 43 7.31 -9.31 -10.62
CA VAL A 43 8.24 -8.44 -11.34
C VAL A 43 9.05 -7.59 -10.36
N PRO A 44 10.40 -7.63 -10.40
CA PRO A 44 11.25 -6.82 -9.54
C PRO A 44 10.99 -5.32 -9.64
N LEU A 45 11.12 -4.60 -8.51
CA LEU A 45 10.93 -3.15 -8.46
C LEU A 45 11.82 -2.40 -9.46
N ALA A 46 13.07 -2.84 -9.62
CA ALA A 46 14.00 -2.24 -10.58
C ALA A 46 13.47 -2.28 -12.03
N ARG A 47 12.75 -3.35 -12.42
CA ARG A 47 12.12 -3.43 -13.75
C ARG A 47 10.91 -2.50 -13.85
N ARG A 48 10.08 -2.44 -12.81
CA ARG A 48 8.90 -1.56 -12.75
C ARG A 48 9.28 -0.07 -12.76
N ALA A 49 10.40 0.28 -12.15
CA ALA A 49 10.88 1.66 -12.03
C ALA A 49 11.77 2.12 -13.20
N ARG A 50 12.18 1.23 -14.12
CA ARG A 50 13.20 1.48 -15.16
C ARG A 50 12.94 2.72 -16.02
N GLY A 51 11.68 3.01 -16.33
CA GLY A 51 11.30 4.14 -17.18
C GLY A 51 11.31 5.50 -16.47
N PHE A 52 11.35 5.52 -15.14
CA PHE A 52 11.14 6.70 -14.31
C PHE A 52 12.47 7.35 -13.88
N ASP A 53 12.47 8.68 -13.76
CA ASP A 53 13.62 9.49 -13.32
C ASP A 53 13.90 9.38 -11.82
N THR A 54 12.82 9.17 -11.07
CA THR A 54 12.85 8.95 -9.63
C THR A 54 11.76 7.97 -9.21
N VAL A 55 12.02 7.23 -8.14
CA VAL A 55 11.03 6.35 -7.49
C VAL A 55 11.09 6.60 -5.99
N SER A 56 9.93 6.63 -5.35
CA SER A 56 9.84 6.61 -3.89
C SER A 56 9.14 5.35 -3.41
N PHE A 57 9.47 4.86 -2.22
CA PHE A 57 8.68 3.81 -1.56
C PHE A 57 8.76 3.92 -0.04
N CYS A 58 7.78 3.33 0.65
CA CYS A 58 7.63 3.43 2.09
C CYS A 58 8.06 2.14 2.79
N PHE A 59 8.73 2.30 3.93
CA PHE A 59 9.04 1.21 4.86
C PHE A 59 7.93 1.06 5.92
N SER A 60 7.27 2.16 6.27
CA SER A 60 6.27 2.21 7.34
C SER A 60 4.83 1.92 6.89
N LYS A 61 4.68 0.87 6.07
CA LYS A 61 3.37 0.35 5.62
C LYS A 61 3.38 -1.18 5.78
N GLY A 62 3.11 -1.93 4.70
CA GLY A 62 3.12 -3.40 4.76
C GLY A 62 4.48 -4.00 5.15
N LEU A 63 5.58 -3.25 4.96
CA LEU A 63 6.91 -3.66 5.39
C LEU A 63 7.12 -3.54 6.91
N GLY A 64 6.28 -2.82 7.65
CA GLY A 64 6.29 -2.84 9.12
C GLY A 64 7.39 -2.04 9.82
N ALA A 65 8.23 -1.28 9.11
CA ALA A 65 9.19 -0.40 9.79
C ALA A 65 8.46 0.74 10.53
N PRO A 66 8.95 1.21 11.70
CA PRO A 66 8.22 2.20 12.49
C PRO A 66 8.09 3.55 11.77
N VAL A 67 9.13 3.99 11.07
CA VAL A 67 9.16 5.25 10.33
C VAL A 67 9.99 5.06 9.08
N GLY A 68 9.58 5.70 7.98
CA GLY A 68 10.49 6.02 6.90
C GLY A 68 9.97 5.74 5.50
N SER A 69 10.60 6.44 4.57
CA SER A 69 10.51 6.22 3.13
C SER A 69 11.87 6.51 2.51
N VAL A 70 12.05 6.07 1.27
CA VAL A 70 13.24 6.39 0.48
C VAL A 70 12.82 7.02 -0.84
N LEU A 71 13.64 7.94 -1.32
CA LEU A 71 13.61 8.47 -2.67
C LEU A 71 14.89 8.00 -3.37
N CYS A 72 14.75 7.37 -4.52
CA CYS A 72 15.84 6.88 -5.36
C CYS A 72 15.81 7.60 -6.71
N GLY A 73 16.99 7.83 -7.29
CA GLY A 73 17.14 8.46 -8.59
C GLY A 73 18.62 8.71 -8.91
N SER A 74 18.89 9.50 -9.95
CA SER A 74 20.26 9.86 -10.34
C SER A 74 21.02 10.59 -9.21
N LYS A 75 22.36 10.60 -9.28
CA LYS A 75 23.20 11.36 -8.34
C LYS A 75 22.81 12.84 -8.30
N ALA A 76 22.48 13.42 -9.45
CA ALA A 76 22.01 14.81 -9.58
C ALA A 76 20.67 15.01 -8.85
N HIS A 77 19.69 14.13 -9.07
CA HIS A 77 18.41 14.16 -8.36
C HIS A 77 18.60 14.05 -6.84
N MET A 78 19.44 13.12 -6.38
CA MET A 78 19.68 12.93 -4.94
C MET A 78 20.41 14.11 -4.31
N SER A 79 21.31 14.77 -5.04
CA SER A 79 21.95 15.99 -4.56
C SER A 79 20.95 17.13 -4.37
N ALA A 80 20.04 17.33 -5.32
CA ALA A 80 18.97 18.32 -5.20
C ALA A 80 17.99 17.95 -4.08
N ALA A 81 17.55 16.70 -4.01
CA ALA A 81 16.62 16.21 -3.00
C ALA A 81 17.17 16.36 -1.57
N ARG A 82 18.47 16.14 -1.33
CA ARG A 82 19.08 16.36 -0.01
C ARG A 82 19.00 17.83 0.44
N ARG A 83 19.15 18.79 -0.48
CA ARG A 83 18.99 20.22 -0.16
C ARG A 83 17.55 20.54 0.21
N VAL A 84 16.58 20.03 -0.56
CA VAL A 84 15.15 20.19 -0.26
C VAL A 84 14.79 19.54 1.07
N ARG A 85 15.24 18.30 1.32
CA ARG A 85 15.08 17.59 2.60
C ARG A 85 15.57 18.43 3.78
N LYS A 86 16.70 19.13 3.63
CA LYS A 86 17.22 20.00 4.70
C LYS A 86 16.35 21.24 4.92
N ARG A 87 15.84 21.87 3.85
CA ARG A 87 14.94 23.03 3.93
C ARG A 87 13.59 22.68 4.57
N LEU A 88 13.04 21.51 4.25
CA LEU A 88 11.78 21.00 4.81
C LEU A 88 11.93 20.36 6.20
N GLY A 89 13.11 20.41 6.82
CA GLY A 89 13.33 19.89 8.17
C GLY A 89 13.56 18.37 8.27
N GLY A 90 13.53 17.61 7.18
CA GLY A 90 13.77 16.15 7.17
C GLY A 90 15.22 15.71 7.37
N GLY A 91 16.14 16.64 7.66
CA GLY A 91 17.56 16.38 7.91
C GLY A 91 17.83 15.92 9.35
N MET A 92 17.28 14.75 9.71
CA MET A 92 17.42 14.14 11.03
C MET A 92 18.89 13.81 11.37
N ARG A 93 19.20 13.71 12.67
CA ARG A 93 20.54 13.34 13.18
C ARG A 93 20.68 11.82 13.28
N GLN A 94 20.55 11.23 14.46
CA GLN A 94 20.75 9.80 14.73
C GLN A 94 19.63 8.91 14.14
N ALA A 95 19.31 9.09 12.85
CA ALA A 95 18.29 8.34 12.12
C ALA A 95 18.70 6.90 11.79
N GLY A 96 19.90 6.46 12.21
CA GLY A 96 20.38 5.09 12.04
C GLY A 96 19.46 4.05 12.66
N ILE A 97 18.84 4.37 13.80
CA ILE A 97 17.86 3.48 14.46
C ILE A 97 16.65 3.22 13.56
N LEU A 98 16.10 4.28 12.95
CA LEU A 98 14.98 4.17 12.02
C LEU A 98 15.39 3.44 10.74
N ALA A 99 16.59 3.73 10.23
CA ALA A 99 17.13 3.09 9.03
C ALA A 99 17.39 1.59 9.25
N ALA A 100 17.79 1.16 10.45
CA ALA A 100 17.95 -0.25 10.78
C ALA A 100 16.62 -1.00 10.71
N GLY A 101 15.53 -0.41 11.22
CA GLY A 101 14.18 -0.99 11.07
C GLY A 101 13.74 -1.09 9.61
N ALA A 102 14.08 -0.09 8.78
CA ALA A 102 13.83 -0.14 7.35
C ALA A 102 14.64 -1.23 6.62
N LEU A 103 15.90 -1.43 7.00
CA LEU A 103 16.76 -2.47 6.44
C LEU A 103 16.25 -3.87 6.79
N HIS A 104 15.96 -4.11 8.07
CA HIS A 104 15.37 -5.36 8.54
C HIS A 104 14.07 -5.68 7.79
N ALA A 105 13.20 -4.68 7.62
CA ALA A 105 11.95 -4.84 6.88
C ALA A 105 12.17 -5.22 5.40
N LEU A 106 13.19 -4.69 4.73
CA LEU A 106 13.52 -5.08 3.36
C LEU A 106 14.04 -6.52 3.27
N GLU A 107 14.81 -6.95 4.26
CA GLU A 107 15.46 -8.27 4.29
C GLU A 107 14.48 -9.40 4.69
N HIS A 108 13.49 -9.10 5.53
CA HIS A 108 12.65 -10.12 6.14
C HIS A 108 11.15 -9.99 5.82
N HIS A 109 10.65 -8.81 5.46
CA HIS A 109 9.19 -8.58 5.40
C HIS A 109 8.62 -8.49 3.97
N VAL A 110 9.45 -8.56 2.92
CA VAL A 110 8.97 -8.44 1.54
C VAL A 110 8.11 -9.63 1.13
N ASP A 111 8.61 -10.86 1.30
CA ASP A 111 7.92 -12.06 0.80
C ASP A 111 6.62 -12.35 1.55
N ARG A 112 6.59 -12.09 2.86
CA ARG A 112 5.38 -12.25 3.70
C ARG A 112 4.22 -11.34 3.30
N LEU A 113 4.43 -10.31 2.46
CA LEU A 113 3.31 -9.53 1.92
C LEU A 113 2.33 -10.42 1.13
N ALA A 114 2.75 -11.59 0.65
CA ALA A 114 1.88 -12.58 0.04
C ALA A 114 0.79 -13.07 1.01
N GLU A 115 1.11 -13.19 2.31
CA GLU A 115 0.14 -13.54 3.35
C GLU A 115 -0.91 -12.44 3.51
N ASP A 116 -0.49 -11.17 3.51
CA ASP A 116 -1.41 -10.05 3.61
C ASP A 116 -2.40 -10.08 2.42
N HIS A 117 -1.92 -10.42 1.21
CA HIS A 117 -2.78 -10.57 0.02
C HIS A 117 -3.72 -11.76 0.15
N ALA A 118 -3.26 -12.89 0.70
CA ALA A 118 -4.09 -14.06 0.93
C ALA A 118 -5.21 -13.76 1.92
N ARG A 119 -4.89 -13.14 3.06
CA ARG A 119 -5.88 -12.71 4.07
C ARG A 119 -6.86 -11.70 3.50
N ALA A 120 -6.40 -10.77 2.66
CA ALA A 120 -7.29 -9.83 1.97
C ALA A 120 -8.31 -10.55 1.07
N ARG A 121 -7.88 -11.57 0.31
CA ARG A 121 -8.78 -12.40 -0.51
C ARG A 121 -9.75 -13.22 0.33
N THR A 122 -9.30 -13.79 1.45
CA THR A 122 -10.17 -14.52 2.39
C THR A 122 -11.25 -13.60 2.95
N LEU A 123 -10.86 -12.43 3.46
CA LEU A 123 -11.81 -11.44 3.99
C LEU A 123 -12.80 -10.98 2.91
N ALA A 124 -12.32 -10.62 1.72
CA ALA A 124 -13.18 -10.20 0.62
C ALA A 124 -14.19 -11.30 0.22
N SER A 125 -13.75 -12.56 0.14
CA SER A 125 -14.62 -13.69 -0.18
C SER A 125 -15.66 -13.94 0.91
N GLY A 126 -15.27 -13.88 2.18
CA GLY A 126 -16.21 -14.00 3.30
C GLY A 126 -17.24 -12.88 3.33
N LEU A 127 -16.82 -11.63 3.08
CA LEU A 127 -17.74 -10.48 2.98
C LEU A 127 -18.73 -10.66 1.83
N ARG A 128 -18.28 -11.19 0.67
CA ARG A 128 -19.18 -11.52 -0.44
C ARG A 128 -20.18 -12.62 -0.08
N ALA A 129 -19.76 -13.63 0.69
CA ALA A 129 -20.65 -14.69 1.17
C ALA A 129 -21.71 -14.17 2.15
N LEU A 130 -21.38 -13.14 2.94
CA LEU A 130 -22.33 -12.38 3.77
C LEU A 130 -23.18 -11.39 2.94
N GLY A 131 -23.00 -11.36 1.62
CA GLY A 131 -23.74 -10.56 0.66
C GLY A 131 -23.34 -9.08 0.61
N TYR A 132 -22.16 -8.71 1.09
CA TYR A 132 -21.61 -7.37 0.85
C TYR A 132 -21.04 -7.26 -0.57
N THR A 133 -21.13 -6.06 -1.15
CA THR A 133 -20.54 -5.76 -2.45
C THR A 133 -19.05 -5.45 -2.29
N VAL A 134 -18.20 -6.41 -2.61
CA VAL A 134 -16.74 -6.29 -2.49
C VAL A 134 -16.06 -6.74 -3.78
N THR A 135 -15.05 -6.00 -4.21
CA THR A 135 -14.21 -6.38 -5.37
C THR A 135 -13.06 -7.28 -4.94
N ASP A 136 -12.64 -8.21 -5.81
CA ASP A 136 -11.51 -9.07 -5.52
C ASP A 136 -10.22 -8.25 -5.41
N PRO A 137 -9.52 -8.31 -4.26
CA PRO A 137 -8.38 -7.45 -4.01
C PRO A 137 -7.14 -8.00 -4.74
N PRO A 138 -6.46 -7.20 -5.58
CA PRO A 138 -5.23 -7.63 -6.25
C PRO A 138 -4.03 -7.68 -5.28
N THR A 139 -4.13 -7.02 -4.13
CA THR A 139 -3.09 -6.96 -3.08
C THR A 139 -3.74 -6.95 -1.69
N ASN A 140 -3.29 -6.12 -0.76
CA ASN A 140 -3.75 -6.09 0.64
C ASN A 140 -4.83 -5.04 0.93
N LEU A 141 -5.42 -4.44 -0.11
CA LEU A 141 -6.46 -3.42 0.03
C LEU A 141 -7.81 -3.98 -0.43
N ILE A 142 -8.79 -3.95 0.46
CA ILE A 142 -10.17 -4.36 0.17
C ILE A 142 -11.05 -3.11 0.14
N PHE A 143 -11.92 -3.06 -0.86
CA PHE A 143 -12.91 -1.99 -1.00
C PHE A 143 -14.30 -2.61 -1.04
N LEU A 144 -15.12 -2.19 -0.08
CA LEU A 144 -16.50 -2.58 0.11
C LEU A 144 -17.39 -1.37 -0.20
N GLU A 145 -18.39 -1.58 -1.03
CA GLU A 145 -19.42 -0.59 -1.33
C GLU A 145 -20.63 -0.80 -0.41
N THR A 146 -21.17 0.29 0.13
CA THR A 146 -22.30 0.30 1.08
C THR A 146 -23.06 1.63 0.96
N PRO A 147 -24.37 1.72 1.25
CA PRO A 147 -25.09 2.99 1.19
C PRO A 147 -24.56 4.07 2.15
N ASP A 148 -24.05 3.65 3.33
CA ASP A 148 -23.52 4.55 4.35
C ASP A 148 -22.27 3.93 5.00
N ALA A 149 -21.10 4.28 4.47
CA ALA A 149 -19.81 3.80 4.94
C ALA A 149 -19.40 4.40 6.29
N PRO A 150 -19.63 5.70 6.59
CA PRO A 150 -19.40 6.25 7.93
C PRO A 150 -20.17 5.52 9.03
N ALA A 151 -21.48 5.28 8.84
CA ALA A 151 -22.28 4.57 9.84
C ALA A 151 -21.82 3.11 10.02
N LEU A 152 -21.49 2.41 8.93
CA LEU A 152 -20.94 1.06 9.02
C LEU A 152 -19.57 1.04 9.72
N GLN A 153 -18.69 2.01 9.44
CA GLN A 153 -17.39 2.15 10.11
C GLN A 153 -17.57 2.31 11.62
N GLU A 154 -18.49 3.18 12.06
CA GLU A 154 -18.75 3.40 13.49
C GLU A 154 -19.25 2.12 14.17
N ARG A 155 -20.22 1.43 13.56
CA ARG A 155 -20.77 0.17 14.09
C ARG A 155 -19.72 -0.94 14.18
N LEU A 156 -18.84 -1.05 13.18
CA LEU A 156 -17.72 -1.99 13.19
C LEU A 156 -16.68 -1.62 14.26
N GLY A 157 -16.38 -0.32 14.40
CA GLY A 157 -15.46 0.18 15.41
C GLY A 157 -15.94 -0.12 16.84
N ALA A 158 -17.25 -0.04 17.10
CA ALA A 158 -17.86 -0.44 18.37
C ALA A 158 -17.68 -1.94 18.68
N GLN A 159 -17.39 -2.77 17.67
CA GLN A 159 -17.07 -4.19 17.81
C GLN A 159 -15.57 -4.48 17.71
N GLY A 160 -14.72 -3.45 17.76
CA GLY A 160 -13.26 -3.58 17.69
C GLY A 160 -12.68 -3.70 16.28
N VAL A 161 -13.50 -3.61 15.22
CA VAL A 161 -13.05 -3.71 13.83
C VAL A 161 -12.82 -2.32 13.25
N LEU A 162 -11.55 -1.89 13.28
CA LEU A 162 -11.16 -0.58 12.77
C LEU A 162 -10.96 -0.62 11.25
N CYS A 163 -11.69 0.25 10.54
CA CYS A 163 -11.62 0.42 9.10
C CYS A 163 -11.76 1.91 8.74
N PHE A 164 -11.70 2.24 7.44
CA PHE A 164 -11.72 3.64 7.00
C PHE A 164 -12.71 3.88 5.85
N ALA A 165 -13.73 4.69 6.09
CA ALA A 165 -14.63 5.23 5.08
C ALA A 165 -13.86 6.22 4.20
N THR A 166 -13.75 5.89 2.92
CA THR A 166 -13.05 6.72 1.91
C THR A 166 -13.97 7.70 1.19
N GLY A 167 -15.25 7.67 1.53
CA GLY A 167 -16.33 8.51 1.04
C GLY A 167 -17.67 7.99 1.60
N PRO A 168 -18.81 8.60 1.22
CA PRO A 168 -20.12 8.22 1.75
C PRO A 168 -20.50 6.77 1.48
N GLY A 169 -20.13 6.24 0.30
CA GLY A 169 -20.55 4.91 -0.13
C GLY A 169 -19.48 3.81 -0.08
N ARG A 170 -18.28 4.11 0.42
CA ARG A 170 -17.12 3.22 0.22
C ARG A 170 -16.24 3.07 1.45
N LEU A 171 -16.16 1.85 1.95
CA LEU A 171 -15.32 1.44 3.07
C LEU A 171 -14.04 0.77 2.56
N ARG A 172 -12.90 1.11 3.16
CA ARG A 172 -11.60 0.50 2.86
C ARG A 172 -11.10 -0.28 4.07
N LEU A 173 -10.77 -1.54 3.84
CA LEU A 173 -10.06 -2.41 4.78
C LEU A 173 -8.65 -2.69 4.26
N VAL A 174 -7.71 -2.91 5.17
CA VAL A 174 -6.30 -3.12 4.84
C VAL A 174 -5.76 -4.24 5.72
N THR A 175 -5.25 -5.30 5.11
CA THR A 175 -4.50 -6.34 5.84
C THR A 175 -3.02 -5.96 5.94
N HIS A 176 -2.38 -6.33 7.04
CA HIS A 176 -0.96 -6.12 7.31
C HIS A 176 -0.46 -7.17 8.31
N LEU A 177 0.83 -7.11 8.65
CA LEU A 177 1.50 -8.10 9.48
C LEU A 177 0.90 -8.33 10.87
N ASP A 178 0.19 -7.34 11.41
CA ASP A 178 -0.48 -7.44 12.72
C ASP A 178 -1.93 -7.93 12.62
N VAL A 179 -2.43 -8.21 11.40
CA VAL A 179 -3.77 -8.76 11.16
C VAL A 179 -3.62 -10.22 10.76
N GLY A 180 -3.69 -11.11 11.76
CA GLY A 180 -3.67 -12.56 11.58
C GLY A 180 -5.03 -13.17 11.25
N ASP A 181 -5.07 -14.49 11.08
CA ASP A 181 -6.27 -15.21 10.64
C ASP A 181 -7.44 -15.13 11.64
N ALA A 182 -7.13 -15.09 12.95
CA ALA A 182 -8.13 -14.86 14.00
C ALA A 182 -8.84 -13.52 13.81
N ALA A 183 -8.09 -12.44 13.54
CA ALA A 183 -8.66 -11.12 13.28
C ALA A 183 -9.53 -11.08 12.01
N ILE A 184 -9.19 -11.90 10.99
CA ILE A 184 -10.04 -12.04 9.79
C ILE A 184 -11.38 -12.70 10.15
N THR A 185 -11.36 -13.76 10.96
CA THR A 185 -12.57 -14.44 11.43
C THR A 185 -13.42 -13.52 12.31
N GLU A 186 -12.81 -12.81 13.25
CA GLU A 186 -13.48 -11.84 14.12
C GLU A 186 -14.14 -10.72 13.30
N ALA A 187 -13.42 -10.18 12.31
CA ALA A 187 -13.97 -9.18 11.41
C ALA A 187 -15.19 -9.71 10.67
N LEU A 188 -15.12 -10.92 10.09
CA LEU A 188 -16.26 -11.52 9.40
C LEU A 188 -17.46 -11.74 10.34
N GLY A 189 -17.23 -12.14 11.60
CA GLY A 189 -18.27 -12.22 12.62
C GLY A 189 -18.94 -10.87 12.89
N ALA A 190 -18.15 -9.80 13.00
CA ALA A 190 -18.67 -8.46 13.21
C ALA A 190 -19.51 -7.98 12.01
N PHE A 191 -19.05 -8.20 10.78
CA PHE A 191 -19.83 -7.89 9.59
C PHE A 191 -21.14 -8.70 9.52
N ALA A 192 -21.11 -9.98 9.89
CA ALA A 192 -22.31 -10.83 9.91
C ALA A 192 -23.36 -10.31 10.91
N ALA A 193 -22.94 -9.80 12.06
CA ALA A 193 -23.84 -9.26 13.09
C ALA A 193 -24.51 -7.93 12.71
N LEU A 194 -23.99 -7.23 11.70
CA LEU A 194 -24.47 -5.90 11.27
C LEU A 194 -25.35 -5.92 10.02
N ARG A 195 -25.60 -7.12 9.50
CA ARG A 195 -26.36 -7.42 8.29
C ARG A 195 -27.86 -7.40 8.51
#